data_AF-A0A101XCB9-F1
#
_entry.id   AF-A0A101XCB9-F1
#
_cell.length_a   1.000
_cell.length_b   1.000
_cell.length_c   1.000
_cell.angle_alpha   90.00
_cell.angle_beta   90.00
_cell.angle_gamma   90.00
#
_symmetry.space_group_name_H-M   'P 1'
#
loop_
_entity.id
_entity.type
_entity.pdbx_description
1 polymer ?
#
loop_
_entity_poly.entity_id
_entity_poly.type
_entity_poly.pdbx_seq_one_letter_code
_entity_poly.pdbx_strand_id
1 'polypeptide(L)'
;MKLSQGARWGAVVGLIGGAVSALELYIYRDELYRAAYEAVASAVQSSGAALTQQQLQQIVQLSVSVAYVAAVVGSLVWLVIIGLIMAAVWDRLRLPWYSKGAIFGIALVLLSLAVGRPPASALAVVGVATNFLMPLLLAYLLSRAERPAESAAGR
;
A
#
# COMPACT_ATOMS: atom_id res chain seq x y z
N MET A 1 -5.60 16.51 -16.93
CA MET A 1 -4.77 15.29 -16.99
C MET A 1 -5.66 14.10 -17.31
N LYS A 2 -5.21 13.12 -18.11
CA LYS A 2 -6.06 11.96 -18.42
C LYS A 2 -6.09 10.99 -17.23
N LEU A 3 -7.27 10.50 -16.84
CA LEU A 3 -7.44 9.47 -15.79
C LEU A 3 -6.56 8.23 -16.03
N SER A 4 -6.36 7.85 -17.30
CA SER A 4 -5.48 6.74 -17.66
C SER A 4 -4.01 6.95 -17.27
N GLN A 5 -3.53 8.19 -17.24
CA GLN A 5 -2.19 8.51 -16.73
C GLN A 5 -2.15 8.42 -15.20
N GLY A 6 -3.21 8.86 -14.51
CA GLY A 6 -3.42 8.67 -13.07
C GLY A 6 -3.32 7.20 -12.65
N ALA A 7 -4.06 6.34 -13.35
CA ALA A 7 -4.03 4.89 -13.12
C ALA A 7 -2.65 4.27 -13.36
N ARG A 8 -1.96 4.64 -14.45
CA ARG A 8 -0.62 4.13 -14.78
C ARG A 8 0.39 4.48 -13.70
N TRP A 9 0.44 5.74 -13.28
CA TRP A 9 1.37 6.14 -12.24
C TRP A 9 0.98 5.56 -10.87
N GLY A 10 -0.32 5.48 -10.57
CA GLY A 10 -0.82 4.79 -9.39
C GLY A 10 -0.39 3.31 -9.35
N ALA A 11 -0.40 2.62 -10.49
CA ALA A 11 0.08 1.24 -10.60
C ALA A 11 1.59 1.11 -10.37
N VAL A 12 2.40 2.01 -10.96
CA VAL A 12 3.86 2.01 -10.79
C VAL A 12 4.23 2.24 -9.32
N VAL A 13 3.65 3.27 -8.71
CA VAL A 13 3.90 3.57 -7.29
C VAL A 13 3.32 2.46 -6.39
N GLY A 14 2.18 1.89 -6.77
CA GLY A 14 1.55 0.74 -6.13
C GLY A 14 2.44 -0.50 -6.08
N LEU A 15 3.09 -0.83 -7.20
CA LEU A 15 4.06 -1.93 -7.27
C LEU A 15 5.28 -1.68 -6.39
N ILE A 16 5.84 -0.46 -6.44
CA ILE A 16 7.00 -0.11 -5.61
C ILE A 16 6.61 -0.17 -4.12
N GLY A 17 5.49 0.44 -3.73
CA GLY A 17 4.98 0.39 -2.36
C GLY A 17 4.64 -1.03 -1.90
N GLY A 18 4.16 -1.87 -2.81
CA GLY A 18 3.89 -3.28 -2.56
C GLY A 18 5.16 -4.08 -2.32
N ALA A 19 6.20 -3.83 -3.11
CA ALA A 19 7.51 -4.45 -2.94
C ALA A 19 8.18 -4.02 -1.62
N VAL A 20 8.08 -2.74 -1.25
CA VAL A 20 8.56 -2.23 0.05
C VAL A 20 7.80 -2.88 1.20
N SER A 21 6.47 -2.95 1.11
CA SER A 21 5.64 -3.61 2.14
C SER A 21 5.99 -5.10 2.26
N ALA A 22 6.18 -5.80 1.14
CA ALA A 22 6.61 -7.20 1.14
C ALA A 22 8.01 -7.37 1.76
N LEU A 23 8.93 -6.43 1.53
CA LEU A 23 10.25 -6.43 2.15
C LEU A 23 10.15 -6.20 3.67
N GLU A 24 9.22 -5.37 4.13
CA GLU A 24 8.92 -5.23 5.57
C GLU A 24 8.39 -6.53 6.16
N LEU A 25 7.40 -7.17 5.54
CA LEU A 25 6.91 -8.49 5.96
C LEU A 25 8.05 -9.52 6.04
N TYR A 26 9.04 -9.42 5.16
CA TYR A 26 10.23 -10.26 5.17
C TYR A 26 11.15 -9.97 6.36
N ILE A 27 11.36 -8.70 6.70
CA ILE A 27 12.14 -8.31 7.88
C ILE A 27 11.47 -8.83 9.17
N TYR A 28 10.15 -8.75 9.28
CA TYR A 28 9.39 -9.23 10.44
C TYR A 28 8.91 -10.68 10.31
N ARG A 29 9.54 -11.46 9.42
CA ARG A 29 9.09 -12.81 9.08
C ARG A 29 8.89 -13.68 10.32
N ASP A 30 9.85 -13.73 11.22
CA ASP A 30 9.80 -14.64 12.37
C ASP A 30 8.64 -14.30 13.32
N GLU A 31 8.37 -13.01 13.55
CA GLU A 31 7.21 -12.54 14.32
C GLU A 31 5.89 -12.85 13.61
N LEU A 32 5.84 -12.69 12.29
CA LEU A 32 4.69 -13.05 11.45
C LEU A 32 4.36 -14.54 11.52
N TYR A 33 5.37 -15.41 11.41
CA TYR A 33 5.19 -16.85 11.54
C TYR A 33 4.70 -17.24 12.93
N ARG A 34 5.23 -16.59 13.98
CA ARG A 34 4.78 -16.83 15.36
C ARG A 34 3.32 -16.41 15.55
N ALA A 35 2.98 -15.19 15.16
CA ALA A 35 1.61 -14.66 15.27
C ALA A 35 0.61 -15.47 14.42
N ALA A 36 1.00 -15.88 13.21
CA ALA A 36 0.16 -16.73 12.36
C ALA A 36 -0.05 -18.12 12.97
N TYR A 37 0.98 -18.71 13.59
CA TYR A 37 0.83 -19.98 14.30
C TYR A 37 -0.09 -19.86 15.50
N GLU A 38 0.08 -18.84 16.34
CA GLU A 38 -0.81 -18.56 17.49
C GLU A 38 -2.27 -18.37 17.02
N ALA A 39 -2.48 -17.60 15.94
CA ALA A 39 -3.80 -17.37 15.37
C ALA A 39 -4.44 -18.67 14.84
N VAL A 40 -3.72 -19.46 14.04
CA VAL A 40 -4.25 -20.72 13.50
C VAL A 40 -4.49 -21.73 14.63
N ALA A 41 -3.58 -21.85 15.60
CA ALA A 41 -3.75 -22.74 16.75
C ALA A 41 -4.99 -22.36 17.59
N SER A 42 -5.20 -21.07 17.84
CA SER A 42 -6.39 -20.59 18.55
C SER A 42 -7.68 -20.87 17.78
N ALA A 43 -7.68 -20.71 16.46
CA ALA A 43 -8.81 -21.02 15.60
C ALA A 43 -9.13 -22.52 15.59
N VAL A 44 -8.09 -23.38 15.54
CA VAL A 44 -8.22 -24.84 15.58
C VAL A 44 -8.79 -25.31 16.91
N GLN A 45 -8.32 -24.75 18.02
CA GLN A 45 -8.88 -25.03 19.36
C GLN A 45 -10.35 -24.61 19.45
N SER A 46 -10.70 -23.43 18.94
CA SER A 46 -12.07 -22.93 18.97
C SER A 46 -13.04 -23.71 18.06
N SER A 47 -12.54 -24.31 16.98
CA SER A 47 -13.34 -25.08 16.02
C SER A 47 -13.43 -26.57 16.35
N GLY A 48 -12.67 -27.06 17.35
CA GLY A 48 -12.61 -28.47 17.71
C GLY A 48 -11.96 -29.36 16.64
N ALA A 49 -11.26 -28.75 15.66
CA ALA A 49 -10.62 -29.48 14.58
C ALA A 49 -9.38 -30.23 15.08
N ALA A 50 -9.28 -31.53 14.80
CA ALA A 50 -8.08 -32.32 15.11
C ALA A 50 -7.08 -32.25 13.94
N LEU A 51 -6.31 -31.17 13.89
CA LEU A 51 -5.22 -31.04 12.91
C LEU A 51 -3.91 -31.62 13.47
N THR A 52 -3.17 -32.29 12.60
CA THR A 52 -1.79 -32.70 12.91
C THR A 52 -0.86 -31.48 12.94
N GLN A 53 0.26 -31.56 13.68
CA GLN A 53 1.29 -30.51 13.73
C GLN A 53 1.78 -30.12 12.31
N GLN A 54 1.90 -31.09 11.41
CA GLN A 54 2.34 -30.87 10.03
C GLN A 54 1.31 -30.07 9.21
N GLN A 55 0.01 -30.35 9.38
CA GLN A 55 -1.06 -29.58 8.72
C GLN A 55 -1.14 -28.15 9.25
N LEU A 56 -0.95 -27.96 10.55
CA LEU A 56 -0.90 -26.65 11.19
C LEU A 56 0.23 -25.79 10.60
N GLN A 57 1.44 -26.35 10.47
CA GLN A 57 2.56 -25.63 9.86
C GLN A 57 2.33 -25.30 8.38
N GLN A 58 1.69 -26.18 7.62
CA GLN A 58 1.33 -25.90 6.22
C GLN A 58 0.35 -24.75 6.09
N ILE A 59 -0.70 -24.71 6.94
CA ILE A 59 -1.67 -23.61 6.94
C ILE A 59 -0.96 -22.30 7.25
N VAL A 60 -0.09 -22.27 8.26
CA VAL A 60 0.69 -21.08 8.62
C VAL A 60 1.57 -20.62 7.46
N GLN A 61 2.30 -21.53 6.79
CA GLN A 61 3.11 -21.18 5.62
C GLN A 61 2.28 -20.59 4.49
N LEU A 62 1.10 -21.16 4.22
CA LEU A 62 0.17 -20.64 3.22
C LEU A 62 -0.36 -19.26 3.63
N SER A 63 -0.78 -19.07 4.87
CA SER A 63 -1.27 -17.78 5.38
C SER A 63 -0.23 -16.68 5.25
N VAL A 64 1.02 -16.97 5.61
CA VAL A 64 2.12 -16.01 5.49
C VAL A 64 2.43 -15.73 4.02
N SER A 65 2.43 -16.74 3.14
CA SER A 65 2.63 -16.55 1.69
C SER A 65 1.52 -15.68 1.08
N VAL A 66 0.27 -15.91 1.47
CA VAL A 66 -0.88 -15.09 1.07
C VAL A 66 -0.72 -13.65 1.59
N ALA A 67 -0.16 -13.45 2.78
CA ALA A 67 0.10 -12.10 3.31
C ALA A 67 1.09 -11.31 2.43
N TYR A 68 2.17 -11.94 1.93
CA TYR A 68 3.09 -11.29 0.98
C TYR A 68 2.38 -10.90 -0.32
N VAL A 69 1.61 -11.82 -0.90
CA VAL A 69 0.85 -11.56 -2.13
C VAL A 69 -0.17 -10.45 -1.90
N ALA A 70 -0.89 -10.50 -0.78
CA ALA A 70 -1.87 -9.50 -0.40
C ALA A 70 -1.24 -8.12 -0.15
N ALA A 71 -0.02 -8.05 0.36
CA ALA A 71 0.69 -6.78 0.52
C ALA A 71 0.99 -6.13 -0.84
N VAL A 72 1.49 -6.90 -1.80
CA VAL A 72 1.80 -6.40 -3.15
C VAL A 72 0.53 -6.04 -3.91
N VAL A 73 -0.41 -6.98 -4.01
CA VAL A 73 -1.67 -6.78 -4.75
C VAL A 73 -2.52 -5.71 -4.08
N GLY A 74 -2.61 -5.72 -2.75
CA GLY A 74 -3.34 -4.72 -1.98
C GLY A 74 -2.78 -3.32 -2.19
N SER A 75 -1.46 -3.15 -2.11
CA SER A 75 -0.79 -1.86 -2.38
C SER A 75 -1.04 -1.39 -3.82
N LEU A 76 -0.97 -2.30 -4.80
CA LEU A 76 -1.22 -1.99 -6.21
C LEU A 76 -2.63 -1.46 -6.41
N VAL A 77 -3.65 -2.21 -5.98
CA VAL A 77 -5.06 -1.81 -6.11
C VAL A 77 -5.30 -0.48 -5.41
N TRP A 78 -4.78 -0.34 -4.19
CA TRP A 78 -4.94 0.85 -3.38
C TRP A 78 -4.36 2.11 -4.03
N LEU A 79 -3.11 2.05 -4.50
CA LEU A 79 -2.43 3.21 -5.09
C LEU A 79 -2.90 3.52 -6.51
N VAL A 80 -3.46 2.54 -7.24
CA VAL A 80 -4.20 2.81 -8.48
C VAL A 80 -5.45 3.64 -8.21
N ILE A 81 -6.24 3.30 -7.18
CA ILE A 81 -7.42 4.07 -6.79
C ILE A 81 -7.00 5.49 -6.40
N ILE A 82 -5.94 5.63 -5.58
CA ILE A 82 -5.42 6.95 -5.20
C ILE A 82 -4.95 7.73 -6.43
N GLY A 83 -4.24 7.10 -7.38
CA GLY A 83 -3.79 7.75 -8.61
C GLY A 83 -4.93 8.24 -9.50
N LEU A 84 -6.04 7.49 -9.55
CA LEU A 84 -7.27 7.91 -10.22
C LEU A 84 -7.91 9.12 -9.54
N ILE A 85 -8.07 9.07 -8.21
CA ILE A 85 -8.64 10.19 -7.44
C ILE A 85 -7.73 11.41 -7.56
N MET A 86 -6.41 11.25 -7.42
CA MET A 86 -5.45 12.33 -7.59
C MET A 86 -5.57 12.95 -8.97
N ALA A 87 -5.60 12.17 -10.06
CA ALA A 87 -5.74 12.71 -11.41
C ALA A 87 -7.05 13.50 -11.60
N ALA A 88 -8.17 13.02 -11.06
CA ALA A 88 -9.44 13.75 -11.10
C ALA A 88 -9.40 15.07 -10.30
N VAL A 89 -8.74 15.04 -9.14
CA VAL A 89 -8.61 16.20 -8.24
C VAL A 89 -7.59 17.21 -8.80
N TRP A 90 -6.55 16.73 -9.47
CA TRP A 90 -5.51 17.57 -10.07
C TRP A 90 -6.06 18.53 -11.12
N ASP A 91 -7.06 18.07 -11.88
CA ASP A 91 -7.75 18.85 -12.90
C ASP A 91 -8.59 19.98 -12.33
N ARG A 92 -9.05 19.84 -11.08
CA ARG A 92 -9.87 20.85 -10.41
C ARG A 92 -9.07 21.79 -9.52
N LEU A 93 -8.04 21.28 -8.84
CA LEU A 93 -7.22 22.10 -7.96
C LEU A 93 -6.01 22.64 -8.71
N ARG A 94 -5.95 23.95 -8.95
CA ARG A 94 -4.74 24.64 -9.48
C ARG A 94 -3.65 24.83 -8.41
N LEU A 95 -3.51 23.86 -7.51
CA LEU A 95 -2.52 23.89 -6.43
C LEU A 95 -1.16 23.32 -6.89
N PRO A 96 -0.06 23.75 -6.26
CA PRO A 96 1.25 23.15 -6.49
C PRO A 96 1.26 21.67 -6.12
N TRP A 97 2.07 20.90 -6.85
CA TRP A 97 2.11 19.43 -6.78
C TRP A 97 2.40 18.89 -5.37
N TYR A 98 3.29 19.56 -4.62
CA TYR A 98 3.66 19.15 -3.26
C TYR A 98 2.48 19.28 -2.28
N SER A 99 1.63 20.30 -2.45
CA SER A 99 0.46 20.51 -1.59
C SER A 99 -0.60 19.44 -1.84
N LYS A 100 -0.81 19.07 -3.11
CA LYS A 100 -1.70 17.96 -3.48
C LYS A 100 -1.21 16.64 -2.89
N GLY A 101 0.07 16.33 -3.05
CA GLY A 101 0.69 15.13 -2.48
C GLY A 101 0.54 15.04 -0.96
N ALA A 102 0.80 16.15 -0.25
CA ALA A 102 0.67 16.21 1.20
C ALA A 102 -0.78 16.00 1.69
N ILE A 103 -1.77 16.62 1.04
CA ILE A 103 -3.19 16.45 1.40
C ILE A 103 -3.62 14.98 1.28
N PHE A 104 -3.22 14.31 0.19
CA PHE A 104 -3.53 12.89 0.01
C PHE A 104 -2.79 12.02 1.01
N GLY A 105 -1.51 12.30 1.29
CA GLY A 105 -0.75 11.60 2.33
C GLY A 105 -1.44 11.69 3.71
N ILE A 106 -1.86 12.90 4.10
CA ILE A 106 -2.61 13.12 5.36
C ILE A 106 -3.92 12.32 5.35
N ALA A 107 -4.69 12.37 4.27
CA ALA A 107 -5.96 11.65 4.17
C ALA A 107 -5.77 10.13 4.30
N LEU A 108 -4.71 9.56 3.73
CA LEU A 108 -4.40 8.13 3.84
C LEU A 108 -3.94 7.73 5.23
N VAL A 109 -3.16 8.58 5.91
CA VAL A 109 -2.79 8.35 7.30
C VAL A 109 -4.06 8.35 8.17
N LEU A 110 -4.92 9.35 8.02
CA LEU A 110 -6.20 9.41 8.75
C LEU A 110 -7.09 8.20 8.50
N LEU A 111 -7.19 7.75 7.24
CA LEU A 111 -7.96 6.57 6.91
C LEU A 111 -7.34 5.30 7.51
N SER A 112 -6.02 5.16 7.47
CA SER A 112 -5.32 4.02 8.06
C SER A 112 -5.53 3.95 9.57
N LEU A 113 -5.55 5.11 10.24
CA LEU A 113 -5.88 5.23 11.66
C LEU A 113 -7.35 4.88 11.93
N ALA A 114 -8.27 5.34 11.09
CA ALA A 114 -9.71 5.07 11.23
C ALA A 114 -10.07 3.58 11.00
N VAL A 115 -9.33 2.88 10.14
CA VAL A 115 -9.53 1.45 9.85
C VAL A 115 -8.88 0.54 10.90
N GLY A 116 -8.17 1.11 11.89
CA GLY A 116 -7.68 0.36 13.05
C GLY A 116 -6.57 -0.66 12.73
N ARG A 117 -5.70 -0.38 11.75
CA ARG A 117 -4.50 -1.22 11.53
C ARG A 117 -3.60 -1.14 12.78
N PRO A 118 -3.32 -2.26 13.48
CA PRO A 118 -2.62 -2.22 14.75
C PRO A 118 -1.15 -1.79 14.53
N PRO A 119 -0.58 -1.00 15.47
CA PRO A 119 0.83 -0.66 15.42
C PRO A 119 1.63 -1.83 15.99
N ALA A 120 2.27 -2.62 15.14
CA ALA A 120 3.65 -2.96 15.48
C ALA A 120 4.38 -1.62 15.38
N SER A 121 4.98 -1.13 16.45
CA SER A 121 5.65 0.18 16.50
C SER A 121 6.69 0.37 15.37
N ALA A 122 7.13 -0.73 14.76
CA ALA A 122 7.95 -0.79 13.56
C ALA A 122 7.18 -0.58 12.22
N LEU A 123 5.92 -1.04 12.11
CA LEU A 123 5.01 -0.75 11.00
C LEU A 123 4.46 0.69 11.02
N ALA A 124 4.51 1.37 12.18
CA ALA A 124 4.00 2.73 12.30
C ALA A 124 4.92 3.76 11.64
N VAL A 125 6.23 3.69 11.86
CA VAL A 125 7.18 4.65 11.27
C VAL A 125 7.30 4.44 9.76
N VAL A 126 7.37 3.18 9.31
CA VAL A 126 7.47 2.87 7.88
C VAL A 126 6.11 2.99 7.18
N GLY A 127 5.00 2.61 7.83
CA GLY A 127 3.66 2.82 7.29
C GLY A 127 3.29 4.30 7.17
N VAL A 128 3.68 5.15 8.11
CA VAL A 128 3.53 6.61 7.99
C VAL A 128 4.44 7.14 6.87
N ALA A 129 5.70 6.70 6.80
CA ALA A 129 6.60 7.07 5.73
C ALA A 129 6.07 6.65 4.36
N THR A 130 5.58 5.43 4.18
CA THR A 130 5.02 4.90 2.92
C THR A 130 3.71 5.59 2.56
N ASN A 131 2.82 5.82 3.52
CA ASN A 131 1.55 6.52 3.31
C ASN A 131 1.73 8.02 3.01
N PHE A 132 2.87 8.61 3.35
CA PHE A 132 3.17 10.01 3.02
C PHE A 132 4.05 10.13 1.77
N LEU A 133 5.14 9.34 1.69
CA LEU A 133 6.11 9.38 0.60
C LEU A 133 5.53 8.86 -0.71
N MET A 134 4.71 7.80 -0.70
CA MET A 134 4.18 7.24 -1.95
C MET A 134 3.19 8.17 -2.65
N PRO A 135 2.21 8.79 -1.96
CA PRO A 135 1.38 9.82 -2.58
C PRO A 135 2.17 11.03 -3.04
N LEU A 136 3.25 11.40 -2.34
CA LEU A 136 4.08 12.55 -2.72
C LEU A 136 4.95 12.24 -3.95
N LEU A 137 5.48 11.03 -4.05
CA LEU A 137 6.15 10.51 -5.25
C LEU A 137 5.18 10.44 -6.43
N LEU A 138 3.98 9.90 -6.21
CA LEU A 138 2.93 9.83 -7.21
C LEU A 138 2.54 11.23 -7.71
N ALA A 139 2.33 12.16 -6.78
CA ALA A 139 2.05 13.56 -7.06
C ALA A 139 3.15 14.21 -7.91
N TYR A 140 4.41 13.97 -7.54
CA TYR A 140 5.56 14.46 -8.30
C TYR A 140 5.58 13.93 -9.74
N LEU A 141 5.41 12.61 -9.92
CA LEU A 141 5.43 11.96 -11.23
C LEU A 141 4.27 12.41 -12.12
N LEU A 142 3.07 12.53 -11.55
CA LEU A 142 1.90 13.07 -12.26
C LEU A 142 2.16 14.49 -12.76
N SER A 143 2.73 15.36 -11.94
CA SER A 143 3.06 16.74 -12.33
C SER A 143 4.09 16.84 -13.46
N ARG A 144 5.05 15.90 -13.52
CA ARG A 144 6.05 15.83 -14.59
C ARG A 144 5.44 15.36 -15.90
N ALA A 145 4.39 14.55 -15.86
CA ALA A 145 3.67 14.07 -17.03
C ALA A 145 2.74 15.13 -17.67
N GLU A 146 2.43 16.22 -16.96
CA GLU A 146 1.68 17.37 -17.51
C GLU A 146 2.57 18.31 -18.33
N ARG A 147 3.81 18.54 -17.88
CA ARG A 147 4.79 19.43 -18.54
C ARG A 147 5.28 19.05 -19.96
N PRO A 148 5.21 17.81 -20.48
CA PRO A 148 5.65 17.50 -21.83
C PRO A 148 4.73 18.11 -22.91
N ALA A 149 3.54 18.59 -22.56
CA ALA A 149 2.60 19.18 -23.51
C ALA A 149 2.88 20.67 -23.81
N GLU A 150 3.55 21.41 -22.93
CA GLU A 150 3.82 22.85 -23.13
C GLU A 150 5.06 23.12 -24.00
N SER A 151 6.02 22.20 -24.10
CA SER A 151 7.23 22.42 -24.90
C SER A 151 7.07 22.11 -26.39
N ALA A 152 5.92 21.57 -26.83
CA ALA A 152 5.68 21.20 -28.22
C ALA A 152 4.74 22.18 -28.97
N ALA A 153 4.14 23.15 -28.30
CA ALA A 153 3.26 24.16 -28.90
C ALA A 153 3.90 25.55 -29.00
N GLY A 154 5.20 25.66 -28.75
CA GLY A 154 5.93 26.92 -28.71
C GLY A 154 7.28 26.84 -29.41
N ARG A 155 7.30 26.42 -30.69
CA ARG A 155 8.26 26.84 -31.72
C ARG A 155 7.61 26.74 -33.09
#